data_AF-A0A416LY79-F1
#
_entry.id   AF-A0A416LY79-F1
#
_cell.length_a   1.000
_cell.length_b   1.000
_cell.length_c   1.000
_cell.angle_alpha   90.00
_cell.angle_beta   90.00
_cell.angle_gamma   90.00
#
_symmetry.space_group_name_H-M   'P 1'
#
loop_
_entity.id
_entity.type
_entity.pdbx_description
1 polymer ?
#
loop_
_entity_poly.entity_id
_entity_poly.type
_entity_poly.pdbx_seq_one_letter_code
_entity_poly.pdbx_strand_id
1 'polypeptide(L)'
;MKTLEELNLVDDFLVNSLTSHKIYGEQSARYILECILRRQIGKLTVVPQRFFCGENTETHGIRLDVYLDEENGEIFDIEPDQNDGKEEIVSLPRRVRFYHAKIDAGNLTAGDTYGSLRNVIVIFITTYDPFGLNRMVYTIKNGCIEVPELEYEDGAQTIFLYTRGREGNPPEELKQLLHYMEHSSIENAPSENLKKLHRMVTAVKRDGEVGLAYMKSFEREERIRKQGLKEGLQEGKEVEIIKLGRKFGKSDAEILALLQEELQITEEQAKQVLEKYGKTLDL
;
A
#
# COMPACT_ATOMS: atom_id res chain seq x y z
N MET A 1 1.39 0.80 -19.10
CA MET A 1 1.52 -0.32 -18.15
C MET A 1 2.92 -0.87 -18.30
N LYS A 2 3.64 -1.09 -17.21
CA LYS A 2 5.06 -1.49 -17.23
C LYS A 2 5.21 -2.97 -17.56
N THR A 3 6.29 -3.34 -18.25
CA THR A 3 6.77 -4.72 -18.34
C THR A 3 7.48 -5.13 -17.04
N LEU A 4 7.70 -6.43 -16.81
CA LEU A 4 8.43 -6.91 -15.63
C LEU A 4 9.83 -6.28 -15.51
N GLU A 5 10.49 -6.07 -16.65
CA GLU A 5 11.81 -5.42 -16.71
C GLU A 5 11.77 -3.94 -16.32
N GLU A 6 10.66 -3.26 -16.57
CA GLU A 6 10.45 -1.85 -16.23
C GLU A 6 10.02 -1.62 -14.77
N LEU A 7 9.65 -2.68 -14.02
CA LEU A 7 9.30 -2.55 -12.61
C LEU A 7 10.50 -2.12 -11.75
N ASN A 8 10.23 -1.40 -10.67
CA ASN A 8 11.19 -1.00 -9.65
C ASN A 8 10.72 -1.48 -8.26
N LEU A 9 11.53 -1.27 -7.22
CA LEU A 9 11.22 -1.79 -5.87
C LEU A 9 10.16 -0.98 -5.12
N VAL A 10 9.62 0.09 -5.70
CA VAL A 10 8.40 0.73 -5.20
C VAL A 10 7.13 0.14 -5.82
N ASP A 11 7.26 -0.72 -6.83
CA ASP A 11 6.13 -1.48 -7.38
C ASP A 11 5.88 -2.74 -6.53
N ASP A 12 4.67 -2.87 -5.97
CA ASP A 12 4.27 -3.92 -5.03
C ASP A 12 4.63 -5.32 -5.53
N PHE A 13 4.39 -5.58 -6.82
CA PHE A 13 4.67 -6.89 -7.41
C PHE A 13 6.15 -7.27 -7.31
N LEU A 14 7.06 -6.34 -7.61
CA LEU A 14 8.49 -6.64 -7.64
C LEU A 14 9.06 -6.78 -6.24
N VAL A 15 8.68 -5.92 -5.29
CA VAL A 15 9.14 -6.07 -3.89
C VAL A 15 8.65 -7.38 -3.29
N ASN A 16 7.38 -7.75 -3.56
CA ASN A 16 6.81 -9.00 -3.08
C ASN A 16 7.50 -10.20 -3.72
N SER A 17 7.77 -10.15 -5.02
CA SER A 17 8.50 -11.21 -5.73
C SER A 17 9.93 -11.36 -5.23
N LEU A 18 10.62 -10.25 -4.94
CA LEU A 18 11.98 -10.25 -4.41
C LEU A 18 12.04 -10.85 -3.00
N THR A 19 11.19 -10.35 -2.10
CA THR A 19 11.19 -10.74 -0.68
C THR A 19 10.61 -12.14 -0.45
N SER A 20 9.72 -12.62 -1.34
CA SER A 20 9.23 -14.01 -1.32
C SER A 20 10.17 -15.03 -1.98
N HIS A 21 11.20 -14.57 -2.69
CA HIS A 21 12.07 -15.47 -3.44
C HIS A 21 12.88 -16.38 -2.50
N LYS A 22 12.80 -17.70 -2.70
CA LYS A 22 13.40 -18.72 -1.81
C LYS A 22 14.89 -18.51 -1.53
N ILE A 23 15.63 -17.95 -2.49
CA ILE A 23 17.09 -17.76 -2.40
C ILE A 23 17.45 -16.33 -1.95
N TYR A 24 16.68 -15.33 -2.37
CA TYR A 24 17.08 -13.92 -2.26
C TYR A 24 16.24 -13.12 -1.25
N GLY A 25 15.10 -13.66 -0.83
CA GLY A 25 14.12 -12.95 -0.03
C GLY A 25 14.66 -12.46 1.30
N GLU A 26 15.16 -13.38 2.12
CA GLU A 26 15.74 -13.05 3.42
C GLU A 26 16.94 -12.09 3.29
N GLN A 27 17.84 -12.34 2.33
CA GLN A 27 19.05 -11.54 2.16
C GLN A 27 18.74 -10.12 1.71
N SER A 28 17.82 -9.95 0.77
CA SER A 28 17.40 -8.63 0.26
C SER A 28 16.63 -7.84 1.32
N ALA A 29 15.68 -8.47 2.01
CA ALA A 29 14.93 -7.86 3.10
C ALA A 29 15.86 -7.42 4.25
N ARG A 30 16.81 -8.28 4.65
CA ARG A 30 17.82 -7.94 5.67
C ARG A 30 18.61 -6.71 5.27
N TYR A 31 19.15 -6.67 4.06
CA TYR A 31 19.94 -5.53 3.59
C TYR A 31 19.13 -4.22 3.61
N ILE A 32 17.89 -4.25 3.14
CA ILE A 32 16.99 -3.09 3.16
C ILE A 32 16.77 -2.61 4.60
N LEU A 33 16.43 -3.51 5.52
CA LEU A 33 16.21 -3.17 6.93
C LEU A 33 17.48 -2.62 7.60
N GLU A 34 18.65 -3.20 7.36
CA GLU A 34 19.92 -2.73 7.92
C GLU A 34 20.26 -1.31 7.45
N CYS A 35 19.99 -0.98 6.18
CA CYS A 35 20.16 0.39 5.67
C CYS A 35 19.21 1.39 6.33
N ILE A 36 17.96 0.99 6.58
CA ILE A 36 16.91 1.85 7.16
C ILE A 36 17.13 2.04 8.67
N LEU A 37 17.33 0.94 9.40
CA LEU A 37 17.38 0.91 10.86
C LEU A 37 18.77 1.12 11.43
N ARG A 38 19.82 1.06 10.59
CA ARG A 38 21.21 1.35 10.97
C ARG A 38 21.76 0.44 12.07
N ARG A 39 21.23 -0.77 12.15
CA ARG A 39 21.69 -1.84 13.04
C ARG A 39 21.78 -3.14 12.25
N GLN A 40 22.53 -4.11 12.77
CA GLN A 40 22.51 -5.46 12.23
C GLN A 40 21.14 -6.09 12.48
N ILE A 41 20.65 -6.82 11.48
CA ILE A 41 19.38 -7.52 11.54
C ILE A 41 19.68 -9.02 11.59
N GLY A 42 19.05 -9.70 12.53
CA GLY A 42 19.23 -11.12 12.78
C GLY A 42 18.66 -12.01 11.66
N LYS A 43 18.29 -13.22 12.07
CA LYS A 43 17.58 -14.14 11.19
C LYS A 43 16.17 -13.62 10.95
N LEU A 44 15.74 -13.58 9.69
CA LEU A 44 14.42 -13.09 9.31
C LEU A 44 13.56 -14.22 8.76
N THR A 45 12.33 -14.31 9.26
CA THR A 45 11.27 -15.04 8.56
C THR A 45 10.49 -14.05 7.73
N VAL A 46 10.53 -14.20 6.42
CA VAL A 46 9.81 -13.33 5.48
C VAL A 46 8.47 -13.96 5.13
N VAL A 47 7.37 -13.25 5.40
CA VAL A 47 6.02 -13.65 5.01
C VAL A 47 5.48 -12.61 4.02
N PRO A 48 5.60 -12.87 2.71
CA PRO A 48 5.05 -11.97 1.70
C PRO A 48 3.52 -11.97 1.77
N GLN A 49 2.91 -10.81 1.59
CA GLN A 49 1.45 -10.62 1.56
C GLN A 49 0.72 -11.27 2.75
N ARG A 50 1.01 -10.80 3.97
CA ARG A 50 0.40 -11.33 5.20
C ARG A 50 -1.00 -10.76 5.40
N PHE A 51 -1.99 -11.64 5.44
CA PHE A 51 -3.37 -11.27 5.74
C PHE A 51 -3.66 -11.37 7.25
N PHE A 52 -4.23 -10.32 7.82
CA PHE A 52 -4.89 -10.35 9.11
C PHE A 52 -6.37 -10.06 8.93
N CYS A 53 -7.22 -11.07 9.13
CA CYS A 53 -8.65 -10.96 8.89
C CYS A 53 -9.33 -9.99 9.89
N GLY A 54 -10.54 -9.57 9.53
CA GLY A 54 -11.50 -9.09 10.51
C GLY A 54 -11.83 -10.16 11.54
N GLU A 55 -12.31 -9.76 12.71
CA GLU A 55 -12.85 -10.67 13.72
C GLU A 55 -14.05 -11.46 13.17
N ASN A 56 -14.81 -10.83 12.28
CA ASN A 56 -15.93 -11.40 11.55
C ASN A 56 -16.07 -10.75 10.16
N THR A 57 -17.08 -11.18 9.39
CA THR A 57 -17.36 -10.69 8.02
C THR A 57 -17.76 -9.22 7.92
N GLU A 58 -18.10 -8.57 9.04
CA GLU A 58 -18.50 -7.16 9.11
C GLU A 58 -17.31 -6.24 9.44
N THR A 59 -16.19 -6.81 9.89
CA THR A 59 -15.01 -6.05 10.35
C THR A 59 -13.89 -6.06 9.32
N HIS A 60 -13.18 -4.93 9.23
CA HIS A 60 -12.09 -4.76 8.27
C HIS A 60 -10.84 -5.58 8.70
N GLY A 61 -10.16 -6.17 7.72
CA GLY A 61 -8.85 -6.80 7.86
C GLY A 61 -7.72 -5.91 7.33
N ILE A 62 -6.50 -6.43 7.29
CA ILE A 62 -5.40 -5.81 6.57
C ILE A 62 -4.67 -6.86 5.73
N ARG A 63 -3.99 -6.38 4.69
CA ARG A 63 -3.02 -7.16 3.92
C ARG A 63 -1.73 -6.36 3.94
N LEU A 64 -0.75 -6.87 4.66
CA LEU A 64 0.59 -6.31 4.72
C LEU A 64 1.39 -6.80 3.54
N ASP A 65 2.13 -5.93 2.88
CA ASP A 65 2.92 -6.27 1.69
C ASP A 65 4.11 -7.15 2.08
N VAL A 66 4.96 -6.69 2.99
CA VAL A 66 6.16 -7.44 3.40
C VAL A 66 6.25 -7.55 4.92
N TYR A 67 5.63 -8.58 5.49
CA TYR A 67 5.73 -8.90 6.90
C TYR A 67 7.04 -9.65 7.20
N LEU A 68 7.82 -9.16 8.16
CA LEU A 68 9.13 -9.67 8.52
C LEU A 68 9.18 -9.91 10.03
N ASP A 69 9.58 -11.12 10.41
CA ASP A 69 9.74 -11.51 11.81
C ASP A 69 11.23 -11.79 12.08
N GLU A 70 11.88 -10.92 12.87
CA GLU A 70 13.24 -11.15 13.35
C GLU A 70 13.24 -12.03 14.60
N GLU A 71 14.05 -13.09 14.54
CA GLU A 71 14.21 -14.03 15.65
C GLU A 71 14.73 -13.30 16.91
N ASN A 72 13.93 -13.35 17.99
CA ASN A 72 14.18 -12.65 19.26
C ASN A 72 14.32 -11.11 19.12
N GLY A 73 13.77 -10.54 18.05
CA GLY A 73 13.85 -9.11 17.76
C GLY A 73 12.49 -8.49 17.50
N GLU A 74 12.48 -7.54 16.59
CA GLU A 74 11.30 -6.75 16.22
C GLU A 74 10.48 -7.41 15.10
N ILE A 75 9.22 -7.01 15.00
CA ILE A 75 8.37 -7.28 13.84
C ILE A 75 8.44 -6.08 12.93
N PHE A 76 8.62 -6.32 11.63
CA PHE A 76 8.58 -5.26 10.63
C PHE A 76 7.49 -5.50 9.60
N ASP A 77 7.06 -4.39 9.05
CA ASP A 77 6.22 -4.33 7.87
C ASP A 77 6.82 -3.31 6.91
N ILE A 78 7.02 -3.68 5.64
CA ILE A 78 7.51 -2.76 4.60
C ILE A 78 6.41 -2.60 3.54
N GLU A 79 5.95 -1.37 3.39
CA GLU A 79 4.81 -0.96 2.57
C GLU A 79 5.28 0.07 1.53
N PRO A 80 5.68 -0.34 0.32
CA PRO A 80 5.77 0.62 -0.77
C PRO A 80 4.39 1.24 -1.01
N ASP A 81 4.33 2.56 -1.05
CA ASP A 81 3.07 3.27 -1.21
C ASP A 81 3.20 4.39 -2.25
N GLN A 82 2.46 4.22 -3.34
CA GLN A 82 2.39 5.18 -4.45
C GLN A 82 1.04 5.93 -4.49
N ASN A 83 0.20 5.78 -3.46
CA ASN A 83 -1.13 6.39 -3.41
C ASN A 83 -1.06 7.88 -3.02
N ASP A 84 -0.73 8.74 -3.99
CA ASP A 84 -0.60 10.20 -3.82
C ASP A 84 -1.93 10.98 -3.83
N GLY A 85 -3.05 10.26 -3.81
CA GLY A 85 -4.39 10.84 -3.73
C GLY A 85 -4.60 11.60 -2.43
N LYS A 86 -5.25 12.78 -2.49
CA LYS A 86 -5.48 13.63 -1.31
C LYS A 86 -6.18 12.90 -0.16
N GLU A 87 -7.18 12.08 -0.47
CA GLU A 87 -7.94 11.33 0.54
C GLU A 87 -7.10 10.22 1.19
N GLU A 88 -6.27 9.53 0.40
CA GLU A 88 -5.32 8.52 0.87
C GLU A 88 -4.28 9.14 1.81
N ILE A 89 -3.67 10.26 1.41
CA ILE A 89 -2.70 10.99 2.26
C ILE A 89 -3.34 11.42 3.59
N VAL A 90 -4.56 11.96 3.55
CA VAL A 90 -5.27 12.40 4.78
C VAL A 90 -5.60 11.22 5.70
N SER A 91 -5.91 10.06 5.14
CA SER A 91 -6.26 8.86 5.90
C SER A 91 -5.05 8.01 6.32
N LEU A 92 -3.86 8.24 5.73
CA LEU A 92 -2.64 7.47 5.93
C LEU A 92 -2.28 7.27 7.42
N PRO A 93 -2.23 8.30 8.30
CA PRO A 93 -1.93 8.09 9.71
C PRO A 93 -2.93 7.16 10.41
N ARG A 94 -4.21 7.18 10.01
CA ARG A 94 -5.25 6.29 10.56
C ARG A 94 -5.07 4.86 10.06
N ARG A 95 -4.68 4.68 8.80
CA ARG A 95 -4.35 3.39 8.19
C ARG A 95 -3.17 2.73 8.92
N VAL A 96 -2.09 3.48 9.12
CA VAL A 96 -0.91 2.99 9.85
C VAL A 96 -1.25 2.58 11.28
N ARG A 97 -2.02 3.39 12.01
CA ARG A 97 -2.48 3.01 13.36
C ARG A 97 -3.25 1.69 13.37
N PHE A 98 -4.08 1.45 12.35
CA PHE A 98 -4.82 0.20 12.22
C PHE A 98 -3.89 -0.99 11.90
N TYR A 99 -2.79 -0.76 11.17
CA TYR A 99 -1.79 -1.80 10.90
C TYR A 99 -1.13 -2.29 12.19
N HIS A 100 -0.61 -1.36 13.01
CA HIS A 100 -0.05 -1.68 14.33
C HIS A 100 -1.03 -2.51 15.17
N ALA A 101 -2.27 -2.05 15.32
CA ALA A 101 -3.29 -2.76 16.09
C ALA A 101 -3.53 -4.20 15.62
N LYS A 102 -3.51 -4.44 14.31
CA LYS A 102 -3.72 -5.78 13.72
C LYS A 102 -2.48 -6.66 13.84
N ILE A 103 -1.29 -6.09 13.71
CA ILE A 103 -0.03 -6.81 13.96
C ILE A 103 0.03 -7.25 15.42
N ASP A 104 -0.25 -6.35 16.36
CA ASP A 104 -0.26 -6.64 17.80
C ASP A 104 -1.28 -7.72 18.14
N ALA A 105 -2.52 -7.57 17.67
CA ALA A 105 -3.58 -8.56 17.88
C ALA A 105 -3.23 -9.94 17.30
N GLY A 106 -2.47 -9.97 16.20
CA GLY A 106 -2.00 -11.20 15.58
C GLY A 106 -0.80 -11.85 16.28
N ASN A 107 -0.11 -11.12 17.16
CA ASN A 107 1.13 -11.55 17.80
C ASN A 107 1.04 -11.69 19.33
N LEU A 108 -0.10 -11.33 19.94
CA LEU A 108 -0.35 -11.53 21.37
C LEU A 108 -1.41 -12.62 21.56
N THR A 109 -1.00 -13.79 22.06
CA THR A 109 -1.92 -14.93 22.24
C THR A 109 -2.67 -14.84 23.56
N ALA A 110 -3.85 -15.47 23.63
CA ALA A 110 -4.58 -15.62 24.89
C ALA A 110 -3.71 -16.28 25.97
N GLY A 111 -3.53 -15.58 27.09
CA GLY A 111 -2.69 -16.02 28.21
C GLY A 111 -1.32 -15.33 28.28
N ASP A 112 -0.89 -14.66 27.21
CA ASP A 112 0.32 -13.83 27.22
C ASP A 112 0.10 -12.53 27.99
N THR A 113 1.19 -11.93 28.46
CA THR A 113 1.16 -10.63 29.15
C THR A 113 1.51 -9.50 28.19
N TYR A 114 1.05 -8.28 28.44
CA TYR A 114 1.46 -7.14 27.61
C TYR A 114 2.98 -6.90 27.57
N GLY A 115 3.72 -7.34 28.59
CA GLY A 115 5.18 -7.25 28.61
C GLY A 115 5.90 -8.17 27.62
N SER A 116 5.20 -9.12 26.99
CA SER A 116 5.75 -9.95 25.90
C SER A 116 5.39 -9.44 24.51
N LEU A 117 4.67 -8.31 24.41
CA LEU A 117 4.42 -7.67 23.12
C LEU A 117 5.75 -7.19 22.55
N ARG A 118 6.07 -7.66 21.34
CA ARG A 118 7.30 -7.27 20.65
C ARG A 118 7.13 -5.89 20.04
N ASN A 119 8.25 -5.18 19.90
CA ASN A 119 8.27 -3.93 19.17
C ASN A 119 7.86 -4.16 17.70
N VAL A 120 7.03 -3.26 17.18
CA VAL A 120 6.53 -3.28 15.80
C VAL A 120 7.00 -2.02 15.09
N ILE A 121 7.65 -2.20 13.94
CA ILE A 121 8.10 -1.10 13.08
C ILE A 121 7.44 -1.21 11.71
N VAL A 122 6.52 -0.29 11.42
CA VAL A 122 5.88 -0.18 10.11
C VAL A 122 6.63 0.84 9.27
N ILE A 123 7.07 0.45 8.07
CA ILE A 123 7.96 1.24 7.21
C ILE A 123 7.26 1.49 5.87
N PHE A 124 6.83 2.72 5.66
CA PHE A 124 6.28 3.16 4.38
C PHE A 124 7.38 3.72 3.47
N ILE A 125 7.44 3.25 2.23
CA ILE A 125 8.37 3.74 1.20
C ILE A 125 7.54 4.45 0.13
N THR A 126 7.59 5.78 0.14
CA THR A 126 6.67 6.64 -0.60
C THR A 126 7.35 7.38 -1.74
N THR A 127 6.68 7.49 -2.89
CA THR A 127 7.11 8.32 -4.04
C THR A 127 6.51 9.74 -4.01
N TYR A 128 5.69 10.02 -3.00
CA TYR A 128 5.06 11.31 -2.70
C TYR A 128 5.46 11.76 -1.28
N ASP A 129 5.33 13.04 -0.98
CA ASP A 129 5.61 13.55 0.37
C ASP A 129 4.33 13.46 1.24
N PRO A 130 4.26 12.53 2.20
CA PRO A 130 3.06 12.32 3.01
C PRO A 130 2.74 13.50 3.94
N PHE A 131 3.72 14.37 4.25
CA PHE A 131 3.56 15.44 5.25
C PHE A 131 3.91 16.84 4.76
N GLY A 132 4.40 16.97 3.53
CA GLY A 132 4.68 18.26 2.89
C GLY A 132 5.90 19.01 3.45
N LEU A 133 6.78 18.34 4.18
CA LEU A 133 8.01 18.95 4.75
C LEU A 133 9.27 18.62 3.95
N ASN A 134 9.14 17.91 2.84
CA ASN A 134 10.19 17.49 1.93
C ASN A 134 11.34 16.71 2.61
N ARG A 135 11.06 16.10 3.78
CA ARG A 135 12.05 15.27 4.48
C ARG A 135 12.09 13.88 3.87
N MET A 136 13.30 13.34 3.75
CA MET A 136 13.47 11.96 3.27
C MET A 136 13.03 10.94 4.33
N VAL A 137 13.15 11.28 5.62
CA VAL A 137 12.81 10.38 6.73
C VAL A 137 11.89 11.10 7.71
N TYR A 138 10.75 10.47 8.00
CA TYR A 138 9.87 10.82 9.11
C TYR A 138 9.75 9.61 10.02
N THR A 139 10.22 9.73 11.26
CA THR A 139 10.03 8.70 12.30
C THR A 139 8.95 9.18 13.24
N ILE A 140 7.88 8.39 13.37
CA ILE A 140 6.72 8.67 14.22
C ILE A 140 6.72 7.66 15.35
N LYS A 141 6.68 8.18 16.58
CA LYS A 141 6.50 7.44 17.83
C LYS A 141 5.47 8.18 18.69
N ASN A 142 4.84 7.46 19.63
CA ASN A 142 4.05 8.11 20.67
C ASN A 142 4.96 8.81 21.68
N GLY A 143 4.43 9.82 22.37
CA GLY A 143 5.16 10.59 23.36
C GLY A 143 4.21 11.35 24.30
N CYS A 144 4.71 11.70 25.48
CA CYS A 144 3.94 12.50 26.43
C CYS A 144 3.90 13.97 26.00
N ILE A 145 2.72 14.58 26.01
CA ILE A 145 2.54 15.98 25.60
C ILE A 145 2.98 16.92 26.73
N GLU A 146 2.62 16.59 27.97
CA GLU A 146 2.86 17.41 29.14
C GLU A 146 4.34 17.41 29.57
N VAL A 147 5.04 16.30 29.30
CA VAL A 147 6.47 16.11 29.61
C VAL A 147 7.16 15.52 28.39
N PRO A 148 7.54 16.35 27.38
CA PRO A 148 8.14 15.86 26.13
C PRO A 148 9.47 15.12 26.33
N GLU A 149 10.16 15.35 27.44
CA GLU A 149 11.41 14.67 27.79
C GLU A 149 11.20 13.27 28.39
N LEU A 150 9.96 12.91 28.73
CA LEU A 150 9.64 11.57 29.22
C LEU A 150 9.79 10.57 28.08
N GLU A 151 10.73 9.65 28.25
CA GLU A 151 10.88 8.51 27.35
C GLU A 151 9.64 7.61 27.46
N TYR A 152 8.89 7.53 26.36
CA TYR A 152 7.68 6.71 26.23
C TYR A 152 7.91 5.65 25.14
N GLU A 153 8.44 4.51 25.55
CA GLU A 153 8.74 3.39 24.66
C GLU A 153 7.62 2.35 24.77
N ASP A 154 6.57 2.54 23.97
CA ASP A 154 5.45 1.61 23.83
C ASP A 154 5.68 0.51 22.79
N GLY A 155 6.87 0.50 22.17
CA GLY A 155 7.28 -0.48 21.16
C GLY A 155 6.71 -0.22 19.76
N ALA A 156 5.88 0.81 19.56
CA ALA A 156 5.30 1.13 18.25
C ALA A 156 6.09 2.24 17.54
N GLN A 157 6.64 1.93 16.37
CA GLN A 157 7.35 2.91 15.54
C GLN A 157 6.81 2.87 14.10
N THR A 158 6.66 4.05 13.50
CA THR A 158 6.42 4.16 12.05
C THR A 158 7.54 4.95 11.41
N ILE A 159 8.07 4.49 10.28
CA ILE A 159 9.04 5.22 9.47
C ILE A 159 8.43 5.48 8.10
N PHE A 160 8.29 6.75 7.70
CA PHE A 160 8.02 7.10 6.31
C PHE A 160 9.32 7.52 5.64
N LEU A 161 9.62 6.85 4.53
CA LEU A 161 10.77 7.09 3.68
C LEU A 161 10.28 7.68 2.36
N TYR A 162 10.45 8.99 2.19
CA TYR A 162 10.09 9.68 0.97
C TYR A 162 11.28 9.66 0.01
N THR A 163 11.17 8.89 -1.08
CA THR A 163 12.28 8.59 -2.01
C THR A 163 12.86 9.83 -2.68
N ARG A 164 12.05 10.89 -2.83
CA ARG A 164 12.45 12.16 -3.47
C ARG A 164 12.73 13.29 -2.47
N GLY A 165 12.66 12.99 -1.16
CA GLY A 165 12.89 13.96 -0.10
C GLY A 165 14.32 14.51 -0.13
N ARG A 166 14.46 15.79 0.23
CA ARG A 166 15.76 16.50 0.19
C ARG A 166 16.20 17.04 1.55
N GLU A 167 15.28 17.09 2.52
CA GLU A 167 15.54 17.57 3.87
C GLU A 167 15.89 16.43 4.85
N GLY A 168 16.56 16.79 5.96
CA GLY A 168 16.84 15.89 7.09
C GLY A 168 18.20 15.20 7.08
N ASN A 169 18.99 15.35 6.02
CA ASN A 169 20.38 14.84 5.91
C ASN A 169 20.59 13.39 6.39
N PRO A 170 19.84 12.40 5.88
CA PRO A 170 20.06 11.01 6.24
C PRO A 170 21.41 10.49 5.74
N PRO A 171 21.88 9.33 6.25
CA PRO A 171 23.10 8.70 5.77
C PRO A 171 23.08 8.46 4.26
N GLU A 172 24.25 8.59 3.64
CA GLU A 172 24.40 8.45 2.19
C GLU A 172 23.92 7.09 1.66
N GLU A 173 24.16 6.02 2.41
CA GLU A 173 23.69 4.68 2.06
C GLU A 173 22.16 4.59 1.95
N LEU A 174 21.42 5.26 2.86
CA LEU A 174 19.96 5.29 2.81
C LEU A 174 19.47 6.12 1.61
N LYS A 175 20.12 7.25 1.31
CA LYS A 175 19.80 8.06 0.11
C LYS A 175 19.95 7.23 -1.16
N GLN A 176 21.07 6.50 -1.28
CA GLN A 176 21.35 5.66 -2.44
C GLN A 176 20.37 4.49 -2.55
N LEU A 177 20.01 3.87 -1.41
CA LEU A 177 18.98 2.82 -1.40
C LEU A 177 17.63 3.35 -1.87
N LEU A 178 17.14 4.46 -1.32
CA LEU A 178 15.83 5.01 -1.69
C LEU A 178 15.78 5.46 -3.16
N HIS A 179 16.85 6.08 -3.65
CA HIS A 179 16.99 6.41 -5.08
C HIS A 179 16.98 5.14 -5.95
N TYR A 180 17.69 4.09 -5.54
CA TYR A 180 17.70 2.80 -6.23
C TYR A 180 16.33 2.10 -6.20
N MET A 181 15.57 2.21 -5.10
CA MET A 181 14.27 1.57 -4.99
C MET A 181 13.26 2.17 -5.98
N GLU A 182 13.30 3.48 -6.20
CA GLU A 182 12.47 4.13 -7.23
C GLU A 182 13.05 3.96 -8.65
N HIS A 183 14.37 3.79 -8.79
CA HIS A 183 15.05 3.70 -10.09
C HIS A 183 15.97 2.48 -10.17
N SER A 184 15.40 1.28 -10.13
CA SER A 184 16.13 0.01 -9.94
C SER A 184 16.97 -0.45 -11.14
N SER A 185 18.03 0.29 -11.47
CA SER A 185 18.99 0.01 -12.54
C SER A 185 20.43 -0.11 -12.02
N ILE A 186 21.33 -0.68 -12.82
CA ILE A 186 22.74 -0.85 -12.42
C ILE A 186 23.45 0.50 -12.25
N GLU A 187 23.08 1.51 -13.04
CA GLU A 187 23.64 2.86 -12.97
C GLU A 187 23.30 3.54 -11.63
N ASN A 188 22.17 3.18 -11.04
CA ASN A 188 21.71 3.66 -9.74
C ASN A 188 22.15 2.76 -8.57
N ALA A 189 23.04 1.80 -8.81
CA ALA A 189 23.62 0.93 -7.79
C ALA A 189 25.12 1.25 -7.57
N PRO A 190 25.47 2.42 -6.99
CA PRO A 190 26.86 2.89 -6.91
C PRO A 190 27.73 2.07 -5.96
N SER A 191 27.15 1.50 -4.90
CA SER A 191 27.88 0.74 -3.88
C SER A 191 27.91 -0.77 -4.18
N GLU A 192 28.90 -1.48 -3.66
CA GLU A 192 28.96 -2.95 -3.82
C GLU A 192 27.76 -3.68 -3.20
N ASN A 193 27.20 -3.13 -2.12
CA ASN A 193 25.99 -3.68 -1.51
C ASN A 193 24.76 -3.46 -2.39
N LEU A 194 24.59 -2.28 -2.99
CA LEU A 194 23.51 -2.06 -3.96
C LEU A 194 23.69 -2.89 -5.23
N LYS A 195 24.91 -3.13 -5.69
CA LYS A 195 25.16 -4.05 -6.81
C LYS A 195 24.76 -5.48 -6.46
N LYS A 196 24.97 -5.92 -5.21
CA LYS A 196 24.46 -7.22 -4.74
C LYS A 196 22.94 -7.26 -4.79
N LEU A 197 22.26 -6.24 -4.24
CA LEU A 197 20.80 -6.13 -4.30
C LEU A 197 20.32 -6.14 -5.76
N HIS A 198 20.95 -5.36 -6.65
CA HIS A 198 20.60 -5.31 -8.07
C HIS A 198 20.75 -6.65 -8.78
N ARG A 199 21.77 -7.46 -8.44
CA ARG A 199 21.89 -8.82 -8.95
C ARG A 199 20.72 -9.70 -8.52
N MET A 200 20.26 -9.57 -7.27
CA MET A 200 19.07 -10.30 -6.78
C MET A 200 17.81 -9.86 -7.52
N VAL A 201 17.59 -8.55 -7.65
CA VAL A 201 16.46 -7.97 -8.41
C VAL A 201 16.45 -8.48 -9.85
N THR A 202 17.60 -8.45 -10.52
CA THR A 202 17.75 -8.92 -11.91
C THR A 202 17.49 -10.42 -12.02
N ALA A 203 17.95 -11.21 -11.04
CA ALA A 203 17.70 -12.65 -11.02
C ALA A 203 16.20 -12.96 -10.87
N VAL A 204 15.49 -12.22 -10.00
CA VAL A 204 14.04 -12.34 -9.80
C VAL A 204 13.26 -11.95 -11.04
N LYS A 205 13.63 -10.84 -11.71
CA LYS A 205 12.99 -10.43 -12.98
C LYS A 205 13.15 -11.46 -14.10
N ARG A 206 14.26 -12.21 -14.10
CA ARG A 206 14.57 -13.27 -15.08
C ARG A 206 14.04 -14.63 -14.69
N ASP A 207 13.46 -14.78 -13.50
CA ASP A 207 12.88 -16.03 -13.05
C ASP A 207 11.60 -16.32 -13.84
N GLY A 208 11.51 -17.49 -14.46
CA GLY A 208 10.37 -17.89 -15.27
C GLY A 208 9.07 -18.03 -14.48
N GLU A 209 9.12 -18.47 -13.22
CA GLU A 209 7.94 -18.56 -12.36
C GLU A 209 7.42 -17.17 -12.02
N VAL A 210 8.32 -16.23 -11.72
CA VAL A 210 7.98 -14.81 -11.47
C VAL A 210 7.40 -14.17 -12.73
N GLY A 211 7.99 -14.42 -13.90
CA GLY A 211 7.47 -13.96 -15.18
C GLY A 211 6.04 -14.45 -15.45
N LEU A 212 5.77 -15.74 -15.21
CA LEU A 212 4.43 -16.31 -15.35
C LEU A 212 3.44 -15.73 -14.34
N ALA A 213 3.87 -15.50 -13.09
CA ALA A 213 3.05 -14.85 -12.07
C ALA A 213 2.71 -13.40 -12.46
N TYR A 214 3.67 -12.66 -13.02
CA TYR A 214 3.47 -11.30 -13.48
C TYR A 214 2.44 -11.24 -14.60
N MET A 215 2.58 -12.10 -15.62
CA MET A 215 1.60 -12.18 -16.72
C MET A 215 0.17 -12.42 -16.22
N LYS A 216 -0.01 -13.34 -15.26
CA LYS A 216 -1.33 -13.60 -14.67
C LYS A 216 -1.87 -12.40 -13.89
N SER A 217 -1.02 -11.72 -13.12
CA SER A 217 -1.41 -10.51 -12.39
C SER A 217 -1.85 -9.40 -13.35
N PHE A 218 -1.10 -9.20 -14.44
CA PHE A 218 -1.39 -8.25 -15.50
C PHE A 218 -2.71 -8.55 -16.21
N GLU A 219 -2.96 -9.80 -16.62
CA GLU A 219 -4.21 -10.19 -17.26
C GLU A 219 -5.42 -9.95 -16.35
N ARG A 220 -5.26 -10.18 -15.04
CA ARG A 220 -6.28 -9.91 -14.04
C ARG A 220 -6.54 -8.41 -13.88
N GLU A 221 -5.49 -7.60 -13.75
CA GLU A 221 -5.61 -6.14 -13.65
C GLU A 221 -6.28 -5.54 -14.89
N GLU A 222 -5.87 -5.96 -16.09
CA GLU A 222 -6.50 -5.50 -17.33
C GLU A 222 -7.98 -5.86 -17.41
N ARG A 223 -8.36 -7.05 -16.91
CA ARG A 223 -9.78 -7.44 -16.83
C ARG A 223 -10.55 -6.55 -15.86
N ILE A 224 -10.01 -6.32 -14.66
CA ILE A 224 -10.62 -5.45 -13.64
C ILE A 224 -10.75 -4.02 -14.18
N ARG A 225 -9.70 -3.49 -14.81
CA ARG A 225 -9.71 -2.13 -15.39
C ARG A 225 -10.74 -1.98 -16.50
N LYS A 226 -10.85 -2.97 -17.40
CA LYS A 226 -11.87 -2.97 -18.47
C LYS A 226 -13.27 -3.05 -17.90
N GLN A 227 -13.48 -3.88 -16.87
CA GLN A 227 -14.76 -3.98 -16.18
C GLN A 227 -15.11 -2.66 -15.49
N GLY A 228 -14.20 -2.08 -14.71
CA GLY A 228 -14.40 -0.79 -14.05
C GLY A 228 -14.64 0.36 -15.01
N LEU A 229 -13.97 0.41 -16.17
CA LEU A 229 -14.25 1.40 -17.21
C LEU A 229 -15.66 1.23 -17.78
N LYS A 230 -16.10 -0.01 -18.01
CA LYS A 230 -17.45 -0.31 -18.52
C LYS A 230 -18.51 0.08 -17.49
N GLU A 231 -18.30 -0.26 -16.22
CA GLU A 231 -19.18 0.10 -15.11
C GLU A 231 -19.24 1.62 -14.92
N GLY A 232 -18.10 2.31 -14.94
CA GLY A 232 -18.04 3.77 -14.81
C GLY A 232 -18.67 4.52 -15.99
N LEU A 233 -18.56 4.02 -17.23
CA LEU A 233 -19.27 4.60 -18.37
C LEU A 233 -20.79 4.41 -18.26
N GLN A 234 -21.22 3.27 -17.76
CA GLN A 234 -22.64 2.99 -17.52
C GLN A 234 -23.20 3.88 -16.41
N GLU A 235 -22.52 3.97 -15.27
CA GLU A 235 -22.86 4.87 -14.16
C GLU A 235 -22.86 6.34 -14.61
N GLY A 236 -21.91 6.75 -15.46
CA GLY A 236 -21.88 8.10 -16.03
C GLY A 236 -23.14 8.43 -16.85
N LYS A 237 -23.63 7.50 -17.67
CA LYS A 237 -24.88 7.66 -18.43
C LYS A 237 -26.10 7.72 -17.53
N GLU A 238 -26.16 6.84 -16.52
CA GLU A 238 -27.24 6.83 -15.52
C GLU A 238 -27.35 8.19 -14.80
N VAL A 239 -26.21 8.69 -14.31
CA VAL A 239 -26.12 10.00 -13.65
C VAL A 239 -26.47 11.15 -14.60
N GLU A 240 -26.04 11.10 -15.86
CA GLU A 240 -26.34 12.14 -16.86
C GLU A 240 -27.83 12.22 -17.18
N ILE A 241 -28.50 11.08 -17.39
CA ILE A 241 -29.96 11.03 -17.65
C ILE A 241 -30.74 11.64 -16.48
N ILE A 242 -30.41 11.25 -15.24
CA ILE A 242 -31.06 11.80 -14.04
C ILE A 242 -30.81 13.30 -13.94
N LYS A 243 -29.55 13.74 -14.06
CA LYS A 243 -29.16 15.15 -13.94
C LYS A 243 -29.83 16.03 -14.99
N LEU A 244 -29.86 15.60 -16.25
CA LEU A 244 -30.54 16.34 -17.33
C LEU A 244 -32.05 16.32 -17.13
N GLY A 245 -32.63 15.18 -16.76
CA GLY A 245 -34.05 15.06 -16.46
C GLY A 245 -34.50 16.05 -15.38
N ARG A 246 -33.76 16.11 -14.26
CA ARG A 246 -33.98 17.09 -13.19
C ARG A 246 -33.82 18.53 -13.65
N LYS A 247 -32.73 18.83 -14.37
CA LYS A 247 -32.46 20.18 -14.91
C LYS A 247 -33.59 20.68 -15.82
N PHE A 248 -34.24 19.80 -16.57
CA PHE A 248 -35.36 20.13 -17.44
C PHE A 248 -36.74 19.96 -16.80
N GLY A 249 -36.81 19.74 -15.48
CA GLY A 249 -38.05 19.68 -14.72
C GLY A 249 -38.89 18.41 -14.96
N LYS A 250 -38.28 17.32 -15.40
CA LYS A 250 -38.96 16.03 -15.57
C LYS A 250 -39.32 15.41 -14.22
N SER A 251 -40.50 14.79 -14.16
CA SER A 251 -40.94 13.99 -13.03
C SER A 251 -40.15 12.67 -12.92
N ASP A 252 -40.17 12.05 -11.74
CA ASP A 252 -39.52 10.75 -11.51
C ASP A 252 -40.00 9.68 -12.50
N ALA A 253 -41.30 9.67 -12.82
CA ALA A 253 -41.87 8.73 -13.79
C ALA A 253 -41.29 8.93 -15.20
N GLU A 254 -41.05 10.18 -15.61
CA GLU A 254 -40.42 10.48 -16.91
C GLU A 254 -38.93 10.13 -16.93
N ILE A 255 -38.22 10.36 -15.82
CA ILE A 255 -36.81 9.99 -15.70
C ILE A 255 -36.66 8.46 -15.72
N LEU A 256 -37.55 7.72 -15.04
CA LEU A 256 -37.58 6.26 -15.11
C LEU A 256 -37.79 5.76 -16.54
N ALA A 257 -38.73 6.34 -17.27
CA ALA A 257 -38.96 5.99 -18.67
C ALA A 257 -37.72 6.24 -19.54
N LEU A 258 -37.04 7.37 -19.36
CA LEU A 258 -35.78 7.67 -20.06
C LEU A 258 -34.66 6.69 -19.72
N LEU A 259 -34.51 6.33 -18.44
CA LEU A 259 -33.52 5.33 -18.02
C LEU A 259 -33.80 3.97 -18.68
N GLN A 260 -35.05 3.53 -18.71
CA GLN A 260 -35.44 2.28 -19.36
C GLN A 260 -35.18 2.29 -20.87
N GLU A 261 -35.52 3.39 -21.55
CA GLU A 261 -35.36 3.53 -22.99
C GLU A 261 -33.88 3.62 -23.40
N GLU A 262 -33.14 4.56 -22.81
CA GLU A 262 -31.76 4.88 -23.22
C GLU A 262 -30.76 3.80 -22.77
N LEU A 263 -31.01 3.16 -21.64
CA LEU A 263 -30.11 2.13 -21.10
C LEU A 263 -30.60 0.70 -21.41
N GLN A 264 -31.80 0.56 -21.98
CA GLN A 264 -32.43 -0.74 -22.27
C GLN A 264 -32.52 -1.65 -21.03
N ILE A 265 -32.82 -1.06 -19.87
CA ILE A 265 -32.92 -1.74 -18.58
C ILE A 265 -34.37 -1.97 -18.16
N THR A 266 -34.58 -2.90 -17.24
CA THR A 266 -35.92 -3.16 -16.67
C THR A 266 -36.38 -2.01 -15.78
N GLU A 267 -37.69 -1.88 -15.57
CA GLU A 267 -38.26 -0.87 -14.67
C GLU A 267 -37.68 -0.97 -13.24
N GLU A 268 -37.46 -2.19 -12.75
CA GLU A 268 -36.86 -2.43 -11.43
C GLU A 268 -35.43 -1.90 -11.35
N GLN A 269 -34.62 -2.13 -12.38
CA GLN A 269 -33.26 -1.60 -12.46
C GLN A 269 -33.25 -0.07 -12.56
N ALA A 270 -34.16 0.52 -13.36
CA ALA A 270 -34.29 1.98 -13.45
C ALA A 270 -34.68 2.61 -12.10
N LYS A 271 -35.56 1.96 -11.31
CA LYS A 271 -35.92 2.40 -9.96
C LYS A 271 -34.73 2.36 -9.01
N GLN A 272 -33.93 1.29 -9.02
CA GLN A 272 -32.72 1.18 -8.20
C GLN A 272 -31.70 2.27 -8.54
N VAL A 273 -31.50 2.55 -9.83
CA VAL A 273 -30.63 3.63 -10.30
C VAL A 273 -31.12 4.99 -9.82
N LEU A 274 -32.42 5.29 -9.98
CA LEU A 274 -33.00 6.55 -9.53
C LEU A 274 -32.96 6.69 -8.00
N GLU A 275 -33.15 5.61 -7.24
CA GLU A 275 -33.00 5.64 -5.79
C GLU A 275 -31.56 5.89 -5.36
N LYS A 276 -30.60 5.25 -6.03
CA LYS A 276 -29.16 5.35 -5.75
C LYS A 276 -28.62 6.77 -5.97
N TYR A 277 -28.99 7.42 -7.07
CA TYR A 277 -28.41 8.73 -7.45
C TYR A 277 -29.38 9.91 -7.32
N GLY A 278 -30.69 9.67 -7.29
CA GLY A 278 -31.69 10.73 -7.33
C GLY A 278 -31.64 11.66 -6.11
N LYS A 279 -31.39 11.13 -4.91
CA LYS A 279 -31.31 11.92 -3.67
C LYS A 279 -30.01 12.73 -3.55
N THR A 280 -28.95 12.30 -4.22
CA THR A 280 -27.62 12.90 -4.15
C THR A 280 -27.44 14.04 -5.15
N LEU A 281 -28.32 14.14 -6.16
CA LEU A 281 -28.24 15.07 -7.28
C LEU A 281 -29.27 16.21 -7.23
N ASP A 282 -30.06 16.33 -6.15
CA ASP A 282 -31.02 17.43 -5.93
C ASP A 282 -30.35 18.74 -5.42
N LEU A 283 -29.07 19.00 -5.80
CA LEU A 283 -28.32 20.23 -5.54
C LEU A 283 -28.21 21.11 -6.81
#